data_AF-A0A842XIX9-F1
#
_entry.id   AF-A0A842XIX9-F1
#
_cell.length_a   1.000
_cell.length_b   1.000
_cell.length_c   1.000
_cell.angle_alpha   90.00
_cell.angle_beta   90.00
_cell.angle_gamma   90.00
#
_symmetry.space_group_name_H-M   'P 1'
#
loop_
_entity.id
_entity.type
_entity.pdbx_description
1 polymer ?
#
loop_
_entity_poly.entity_id
_entity_poly.type
_entity_poly.pdbx_seq_one_letter_code
_entity_poly.pdbx_strand_id
1 'polypeptide(L)'
;MKPERNTPSAFTLLPLTASHGLMHIMAVALPALSLLVKEEFHLTNTAVGMLSFAFAAAIGLGSIPAGLLSDRVEVLRLIRFGFLSTALLSALLLLARDFRAVTLVFIGMGFFLSFYHPSALSHIARSVRVNRGKTYGVHETGASIGLAITPLIAGFISYYYGWRFVYVFLAVPALFIVFLLFRKRGDNNLGFYRWWCFR
;
A
#
# COMPACT_ATOMS: atom_id res chain seq x y z
N MET A 1 -39.37 11.05 -1.93
CA MET A 1 -38.41 9.93 -2.02
C MET A 1 -37.20 10.42 -2.82
N LYS A 2 -36.03 10.66 -2.20
CA LYS A 2 -34.82 11.08 -2.93
C LYS A 2 -34.21 9.85 -3.63
N PRO A 3 -33.70 9.98 -4.87
CA PRO A 3 -33.18 8.83 -5.60
C PRO A 3 -31.98 8.23 -4.85
N GLU A 4 -32.00 6.92 -4.63
CA GLU A 4 -30.91 6.14 -4.03
C GLU A 4 -29.67 6.16 -4.94
N ARG A 5 -28.85 7.21 -4.84
CA ARG A 5 -27.50 7.20 -5.39
C ARG A 5 -26.56 6.67 -4.32
N ASN A 6 -26.11 5.42 -4.37
CA ASN A 6 -25.05 4.93 -3.46
C ASN A 6 -24.29 3.69 -3.98
N THR A 7 -24.11 3.54 -5.30
CA THR A 7 -22.92 2.84 -5.79
C THR A 7 -21.76 3.83 -5.73
N PRO A 8 -20.56 3.44 -5.25
CA PRO A 8 -19.40 4.31 -5.40
C PRO A 8 -19.25 4.58 -6.90
N SER A 9 -19.11 5.85 -7.27
CA SER A 9 -18.86 6.17 -8.68
C SER A 9 -17.62 5.38 -9.14
N ALA A 10 -17.63 4.88 -10.37
CA ALA A 10 -16.48 4.15 -10.93
C ALA A 10 -15.18 4.94 -10.72
N PHE A 11 -15.29 6.28 -10.74
CA PHE A 11 -14.23 7.23 -10.45
C PHE A 11 -13.57 7.08 -9.07
N THR A 12 -14.26 6.62 -8.02
CA THR A 12 -13.67 6.41 -6.67
C THR A 12 -13.15 4.99 -6.48
N LEU A 13 -13.81 4.00 -7.08
CA LEU A 13 -13.40 2.60 -6.95
C LEU A 13 -12.12 2.28 -7.72
N LEU A 14 -11.98 2.78 -8.96
CA LEU A 14 -10.81 2.53 -9.81
C LEU A 14 -9.46 2.93 -9.16
N PRO A 15 -9.27 4.17 -8.66
CA PRO A 15 -8.01 4.54 -8.05
C PRO A 15 -7.75 3.79 -6.75
N LEU A 16 -8.79 3.38 -6.02
CA LEU A 16 -8.65 2.54 -4.84
C LEU A 16 -8.20 1.13 -5.25
N THR A 17 -8.84 0.50 -6.24
CA THR A 17 -8.39 -0.80 -6.79
C THR A 17 -6.95 -0.73 -7.31
N ALA A 18 -6.58 0.32 -8.04
CA ALA A 18 -5.21 0.51 -8.53
C ALA A 18 -4.20 0.66 -7.38
N SER A 19 -4.56 1.42 -6.34
CA SER A 19 -3.76 1.55 -5.11
C SER A 19 -3.59 0.21 -4.40
N HIS A 20 -4.63 -0.63 -4.39
CA HIS A 20 -4.59 -1.96 -3.80
C HIS A 20 -3.58 -2.86 -4.52
N GLY A 21 -3.66 -2.88 -5.86
CA GLY A 21 -2.71 -3.62 -6.68
C GLY A 21 -1.28 -3.14 -6.45
N LEU A 22 -1.05 -1.82 -6.43
CA LEU A 22 0.29 -1.29 -6.16
C LEU A 22 0.80 -1.67 -4.76
N MET A 23 -0.06 -1.58 -3.73
CA MET A 23 0.30 -2.00 -2.38
C MET A 23 0.77 -3.46 -2.36
N HIS A 24 0.03 -4.36 -3.03
CA HIS A 24 0.43 -5.76 -3.14
C HIS A 24 1.71 -5.97 -3.95
N ILE A 25 1.92 -5.18 -5.01
CA ILE A 25 3.17 -5.23 -5.78
C ILE A 25 4.36 -4.91 -4.89
N MET A 26 4.26 -3.84 -4.09
CA MET A 26 5.34 -3.45 -3.18
C MET A 26 5.55 -4.47 -2.06
N ALA A 27 4.47 -5.08 -1.55
CA ALA A 27 4.55 -6.08 -0.50
C ALA A 27 5.20 -7.40 -0.98
N VAL A 28 4.82 -7.87 -2.17
CA VAL A 28 5.27 -9.18 -2.69
C VAL A 28 6.59 -9.09 -3.47
N ALA A 29 7.06 -7.88 -3.79
CA ALA A 29 8.38 -7.68 -4.38
C ALA A 29 9.51 -8.24 -3.49
N LEU A 30 9.41 -8.16 -2.15
CA LEU A 30 10.49 -8.63 -1.27
C LEU A 30 10.64 -10.16 -1.35
N PRO A 31 9.57 -10.96 -1.18
CA PRO A 31 9.64 -12.40 -1.44
C PRO A 31 10.21 -12.74 -2.82
N ALA A 32 9.80 -12.03 -3.88
CA ALA A 32 10.30 -12.26 -5.24
C ALA A 32 11.80 -11.95 -5.41
N LEU A 33 12.32 -10.99 -4.65
CA LEU A 33 13.73 -10.55 -4.70
C LEU A 33 14.60 -11.19 -3.60
N SER A 34 14.02 -12.02 -2.74
CA SER A 34 14.65 -12.56 -1.54
C SER A 34 15.94 -13.34 -1.84
N LEU A 35 16.01 -14.03 -2.98
CA LEU A 35 17.20 -14.73 -3.45
C LEU A 35 18.34 -13.75 -3.80
N LEU A 36 18.04 -12.61 -4.43
CA LEU A 36 19.05 -11.62 -4.79
C LEU A 36 19.61 -10.92 -3.54
N VAL A 37 18.75 -10.64 -2.54
CA VAL A 37 19.19 -10.13 -1.23
C VAL A 37 20.07 -11.17 -0.53
N LYS A 38 19.73 -12.45 -0.63
CA LYS A 38 20.52 -13.55 -0.07
C LYS A 38 21.92 -13.59 -0.66
N GLU A 39 22.02 -13.54 -1.98
CA GLU A 39 23.28 -13.64 -2.72
C GLU A 39 24.20 -12.47 -2.41
N GLU A 40 23.68 -11.25 -2.41
CA GLU A 40 24.49 -10.05 -2.16
C GLU A 40 25.12 -10.02 -0.77
N PHE A 41 24.37 -10.44 0.26
CA PHE A 41 24.82 -10.40 1.65
C PHE A 41 25.32 -11.76 2.16
N HIS A 42 25.48 -12.75 1.27
CA HIS A 42 25.91 -14.12 1.59
C HIS A 42 25.12 -14.75 2.76
N LEU A 43 23.80 -14.60 2.73
CA LEU A 43 22.92 -14.96 3.85
C LEU A 43 22.51 -16.43 3.84
N THR A 44 22.16 -16.93 5.02
CA THR A 44 21.45 -18.22 5.17
C THR A 44 19.98 -18.07 4.76
N ASN A 45 19.33 -19.19 4.42
CA ASN A 45 17.88 -19.19 4.17
C ASN A 45 17.09 -18.68 5.39
N THR A 46 17.57 -18.99 6.60
CA THR A 46 16.97 -18.52 7.86
C THR A 46 17.00 -17.00 7.96
N ALA A 47 18.11 -16.34 7.63
CA ALA A 47 18.22 -14.88 7.69
C ALA A 47 17.27 -14.18 6.70
N VAL A 48 17.14 -14.72 5.49
CA VAL A 48 16.21 -14.21 4.47
C VAL A 48 14.75 -14.44 4.87
N GLY A 49 14.46 -15.60 5.47
CA GLY A 49 13.17 -15.90 6.06
C GLY A 49 12.81 -14.93 7.20
N MET A 50 13.77 -14.62 8.06
CA MET A 50 13.63 -13.63 9.14
C MET A 50 13.38 -12.23 8.59
N LEU A 51 14.03 -11.83 7.50
CA LEU A 51 13.75 -10.55 6.83
C LEU A 51 12.31 -10.50 6.32
N SER A 52 11.86 -11.55 5.63
CA SER A 52 10.49 -11.64 5.10
C SER A 52 9.45 -11.64 6.22
N PHE A 53 9.74 -12.35 7.31
CA PHE A 53 8.92 -12.35 8.52
C PHE A 53 8.88 -10.96 9.17
N ALA A 54 10.02 -10.29 9.36
CA ALA A 54 10.07 -8.97 9.96
C ALA A 54 9.28 -7.94 9.14
N PHE A 55 9.36 -8.01 7.81
CA PHE A 55 8.55 -7.19 6.92
C PHE A 55 7.05 -7.46 7.07
N ALA A 56 6.63 -8.73 7.03
CA ALA A 56 5.23 -9.11 7.20
C ALA A 56 4.69 -8.76 8.61
N ALA A 57 5.49 -8.97 9.65
CA ALA A 57 5.18 -8.59 11.02
C ALA A 57 5.03 -7.07 11.15
N ALA A 58 5.89 -6.28 10.49
CA ALA A 58 5.75 -4.83 10.46
C ALA A 58 4.46 -4.37 9.77
N ILE A 59 4.04 -5.04 8.69
CA ILE A 59 2.72 -4.80 8.07
C ILE A 59 1.59 -5.09 9.07
N GLY A 60 1.65 -6.22 9.77
CA GLY A 60 0.66 -6.57 10.80
C GLY A 60 0.61 -5.55 11.93
N LEU A 61 1.77 -5.17 12.48
CA LEU A 61 1.90 -4.19 13.55
C LEU A 61 1.41 -2.81 13.12
N GLY A 62 1.72 -2.37 11.89
CA GLY A 62 1.26 -1.10 11.36
C GLY A 62 -0.24 -1.07 11.04
N SER A 63 -0.87 -2.23 10.84
CA SER A 63 -2.31 -2.31 10.60
C SER A 63 -3.14 -1.92 11.82
N ILE A 64 -2.62 -2.15 13.04
CA ILE A 64 -3.28 -1.77 14.30
C ILE A 64 -3.46 -0.24 14.41
N PRO A 65 -2.40 0.59 14.39
CA PRO A 65 -2.55 2.04 14.46
C PRO A 65 -3.28 2.58 13.24
N ALA A 66 -3.08 2.00 12.05
CA ALA A 66 -3.80 2.43 10.86
C ALA A 66 -5.31 2.21 10.99
N GLY A 67 -5.75 1.09 11.57
CA GLY A 67 -7.15 0.82 11.90
C GLY A 67 -7.73 1.86 12.85
N LEU A 68 -7.08 2.08 14.00
CA LEU A 68 -7.51 3.06 14.99
C LEU A 68 -7.55 4.49 14.43
N LEU A 69 -6.59 4.85 13.58
CA LEU A 69 -6.55 6.16 12.92
C LEU A 69 -7.61 6.28 11.83
N SER A 70 -8.02 5.19 11.16
CA SER A 70 -9.01 5.22 10.08
C SER A 70 -10.41 5.66 10.52
N ASP A 71 -10.70 5.58 11.82
CA ASP A 71 -11.94 6.06 12.42
C ASP A 71 -11.90 7.56 12.72
N ARG A 72 -10.70 8.13 12.93
CA ARG A 72 -10.51 9.51 13.40
C ARG A 72 -9.95 10.45 12.33
N VAL A 73 -9.25 9.90 11.34
CA VAL A 73 -8.54 10.64 10.30
C VAL A 73 -9.16 10.32 8.94
N GLU A 74 -9.15 11.32 8.06
CA GLU A 74 -9.51 11.18 6.64
C GLU A 74 -8.75 10.01 6.00
N VAL A 75 -9.47 9.01 5.50
CA VAL A 75 -8.91 7.79 4.87
C VAL A 75 -7.85 8.12 3.82
N LEU A 76 -8.17 9.05 2.91
CA LEU A 76 -7.25 9.40 1.82
C LEU A 76 -5.95 10.02 2.35
N ARG A 77 -5.98 10.66 3.52
CA ARG A 77 -4.77 11.18 4.18
C ARG A 77 -3.88 10.04 4.68
N LEU A 78 -4.47 9.01 5.28
CA LEU A 78 -3.72 7.83 5.74
C LEU A 78 -3.10 7.06 4.56
N ILE A 79 -3.85 6.88 3.48
CA ILE A 79 -3.35 6.24 2.25
C ILE A 79 -2.17 7.04 1.67
N ARG A 80 -2.32 8.37 1.55
CA ARG A 80 -1.23 9.24 1.06
C ARG A 80 0.01 9.16 1.94
N PHE A 81 -0.18 9.20 3.26
CA PHE A 81 0.90 9.10 4.22
C PHE A 81 1.64 7.76 4.10
N GLY A 82 0.91 6.64 4.02
CA GLY A 82 1.51 5.33 3.82
C GLY A 82 2.38 5.27 2.57
N PHE A 83 1.81 5.59 1.40
CA PHE A 83 2.56 5.54 0.14
C PHE A 83 3.74 6.53 0.08
N LEU A 84 3.59 7.74 0.61
CA LEU A 84 4.67 8.73 0.62
C LEU A 84 5.83 8.25 1.50
N SER A 85 5.54 7.76 2.71
CA SER A 85 6.55 7.23 3.62
C SER A 85 7.24 6.00 3.04
N THR A 86 6.49 5.06 2.43
CA THR A 86 7.08 3.90 1.76
C THR A 86 7.94 4.32 0.56
N ALA A 87 7.51 5.31 -0.25
CA ALA A 87 8.30 5.81 -1.38
C ALA A 87 9.63 6.46 -0.94
N LEU A 88 9.63 7.22 0.16
CA LEU A 88 10.84 7.80 0.73
C LEU A 88 11.80 6.70 1.25
N LEU A 89 11.26 5.69 1.93
CA LEU A 89 12.04 4.55 2.42
C LEU A 89 12.61 3.71 1.27
N SER A 90 11.87 3.55 0.16
CA SER A 90 12.40 2.91 -1.06
C SER A 90 13.65 3.60 -1.58
N ALA A 91 13.75 4.93 -1.47
CA ALA A 91 14.97 5.67 -1.85
C ALA A 91 16.12 5.42 -0.87
N LEU A 92 15.83 5.31 0.43
CA LEU A 92 16.83 4.98 1.45
C LEU A 92 17.44 3.59 1.26
N LEU A 93 16.74 2.68 0.58
CA LEU A 93 17.28 1.36 0.23
C LEU A 93 18.56 1.44 -0.63
N LEU A 94 18.70 2.49 -1.45
CA LEU A 94 19.92 2.74 -2.24
C LEU A 94 21.14 3.10 -1.38
N LEU A 95 20.89 3.65 -0.18
CA LEU A 95 21.95 4.04 0.75
C LEU A 95 22.32 2.90 1.73
N ALA A 96 21.50 1.85 1.80
CA ALA A 96 21.70 0.73 2.71
C ALA A 96 22.81 -0.21 2.21
N ARG A 97 23.96 -0.16 2.87
CA ARG A 97 25.19 -0.91 2.52
C ARG A 97 25.34 -2.25 3.24
N ASP A 98 24.59 -2.46 4.32
CA ASP A 98 24.63 -3.68 5.11
C ASP A 98 23.21 -4.24 5.33
N PHE A 99 23.15 -5.52 5.68
CA PHE A 99 21.90 -6.25 5.86
C PHE A 99 21.02 -5.69 6.98
N ARG A 100 21.60 -5.11 8.04
CA ARG A 100 20.82 -4.53 9.15
C ARG A 100 20.12 -3.27 8.67
N ALA A 101 20.83 -2.39 7.95
CA ALA A 101 20.24 -1.21 7.33
C ALA A 101 19.10 -1.58 6.36
N VAL A 102 19.31 -2.58 5.50
CA VAL A 102 18.27 -3.10 4.59
C VAL A 102 17.05 -3.60 5.37
N THR A 103 17.27 -4.37 6.45
CA THR A 103 16.20 -4.89 7.29
C THR A 103 15.38 -3.77 7.95
N LEU A 104 16.03 -2.74 8.48
CA LEU A 104 15.34 -1.59 9.09
C LEU A 104 14.51 -0.80 8.07
N VAL A 105 15.04 -0.61 6.86
CA VAL A 105 14.30 0.02 5.76
C VAL A 105 13.05 -0.80 5.43
N PHE A 106 13.18 -2.12 5.27
CA PHE A 106 12.02 -2.98 5.01
C PHE A 106 11.00 -2.96 6.14
N ILE A 107 11.41 -3.06 7.40
CA ILE A 107 10.49 -2.93 8.55
C ILE A 107 9.71 -1.62 8.48
N GLY A 108 10.39 -0.49 8.24
CA GLY A 108 9.72 0.80 8.05
C GLY A 108 8.74 0.77 6.87
N MET A 109 9.16 0.22 5.73
CA MET A 109 8.31 0.12 4.54
C MET A 109 7.05 -0.69 4.82
N GLY A 110 7.18 -1.85 5.48
CA GLY A 110 6.05 -2.70 5.85
C GLY A 110 5.08 -2.00 6.79
N PHE A 111 5.61 -1.32 7.80
CA PHE A 111 4.80 -0.55 8.75
C PHE A 111 3.99 0.57 8.10
N PHE A 112 4.55 1.32 7.15
CA PHE A 112 3.80 2.39 6.48
C PHE A 112 2.90 1.88 5.35
N LEU A 113 3.31 0.81 4.67
CA LEU A 113 2.52 0.21 3.60
C LEU A 113 1.19 -0.35 4.12
N SER A 114 1.15 -0.80 5.38
CA SER A 114 -0.07 -1.29 6.02
C SER A 114 -1.15 -0.23 6.21
N PHE A 115 -0.82 1.07 6.14
CA PHE A 115 -1.81 2.15 6.31
C PHE A 115 -2.88 2.13 5.23
N TYR A 116 -2.63 1.41 4.14
CA TYR A 116 -3.56 1.21 3.05
C TYR A 116 -4.78 0.35 3.44
N HIS A 117 -4.58 -0.90 3.89
CA HIS A 117 -5.65 -1.90 4.04
C HIS A 117 -6.81 -1.47 4.96
N PRO A 118 -6.58 -1.18 6.25
CA PRO A 118 -7.68 -0.84 7.15
C PRO A 118 -8.36 0.47 6.73
N SER A 119 -7.60 1.43 6.20
CA SER A 119 -8.15 2.70 5.70
C SER A 119 -9.07 2.49 4.49
N ALA A 120 -8.61 1.72 3.50
CA ALA A 120 -9.35 1.44 2.27
C ALA A 120 -10.61 0.60 2.53
N LEU A 121 -10.49 -0.46 3.33
CA LEU A 121 -11.62 -1.33 3.67
C LEU A 121 -12.67 -0.58 4.49
N SER A 122 -12.25 0.19 5.51
CA SER A 122 -13.18 1.05 6.28
C SER A 122 -13.86 2.11 5.40
N HIS A 123 -13.22 2.58 4.33
CA HIS A 123 -13.83 3.49 3.38
C HIS A 123 -14.88 2.81 2.50
N ILE A 124 -14.57 1.64 1.95
CA ILE A 124 -15.53 0.86 1.15
C ILE A 124 -16.73 0.48 2.01
N ALA A 125 -16.51 -0.02 3.23
CA ALA A 125 -17.56 -0.42 4.16
C ALA A 125 -18.55 0.71 4.47
N ARG A 126 -18.04 1.94 4.66
CA ARG A 126 -18.85 3.14 4.95
C ARG A 126 -19.53 3.72 3.71
N SER A 127 -18.85 3.68 2.56
CA SER A 127 -19.31 4.36 1.33
C SER A 127 -20.28 3.52 0.51
N VAL A 128 -20.28 2.20 0.68
CA VAL A 128 -21.09 1.27 -0.13
C VAL A 128 -22.18 0.63 0.72
N ARG A 129 -23.44 0.91 0.39
CA ARG A 129 -24.61 0.30 1.05
C ARG A 129 -25.25 -0.83 0.23
N VAL A 130 -25.14 -0.77 -1.10
CA VAL A 130 -25.70 -1.75 -2.05
C VAL A 130 -24.56 -2.38 -2.86
N ASN A 131 -24.65 -3.67 -3.20
CA ASN A 131 -23.63 -4.39 -3.97
C ASN A 131 -22.22 -4.39 -3.35
N ARG A 132 -22.14 -4.51 -2.01
CA ARG A 132 -20.88 -4.60 -1.27
C ARG A 132 -19.97 -5.71 -1.79
N GLY A 133 -20.53 -6.92 -2.00
CA GLY A 133 -19.78 -8.06 -2.53
C GLY A 133 -19.13 -7.78 -3.88
N LYS A 134 -19.86 -7.16 -4.82
CA LYS A 134 -19.29 -6.75 -6.13
C LYS A 134 -18.19 -5.71 -5.98
N THR A 135 -18.36 -4.74 -5.07
CA THR A 135 -17.34 -3.70 -4.84
C THR A 135 -16.07 -4.28 -4.24
N TYR A 136 -16.19 -5.13 -3.22
CA TYR A 136 -15.04 -5.86 -2.68
C TYR A 136 -14.40 -6.75 -3.73
N GLY A 137 -15.20 -7.47 -4.54
CA GLY A 137 -14.68 -8.26 -5.65
C GLY A 137 -13.83 -7.44 -6.62
N VAL A 138 -14.33 -6.28 -7.08
CA VAL A 138 -13.56 -5.38 -7.95
C VAL A 138 -12.32 -4.82 -7.23
N HIS A 139 -12.39 -4.52 -5.94
CA HIS A 139 -11.23 -4.09 -5.17
C HIS A 139 -10.15 -5.19 -5.08
N GLU A 140 -10.58 -6.43 -4.84
CA GLU A 140 -9.72 -7.62 -4.77
C GLU A 140 -9.06 -7.95 -6.12
N THR A 141 -9.74 -7.70 -7.25
CA THR A 141 -9.08 -7.89 -8.56
C THR A 141 -7.80 -7.08 -8.69
N GLY A 142 -7.73 -5.90 -8.06
CA GLY A 142 -6.50 -5.11 -7.99
C GLY A 142 -5.36 -5.86 -7.30
N ALA A 143 -5.63 -6.47 -6.14
CA ALA A 143 -4.66 -7.31 -5.44
C ALA A 143 -4.23 -8.50 -6.30
N SER A 144 -5.16 -9.24 -6.89
CA SER A 144 -4.83 -10.41 -7.73
C SER A 144 -3.94 -10.03 -8.92
N ILE A 145 -4.25 -8.92 -9.60
CA ILE A 145 -3.42 -8.41 -10.70
C ILE A 145 -2.03 -8.02 -10.18
N GLY A 146 -1.97 -7.32 -9.05
CA GLY A 146 -0.72 -6.95 -8.40
C GLY A 146 0.17 -8.15 -8.10
N LEU A 147 -0.39 -9.18 -7.46
CA LEU A 147 0.31 -10.43 -7.17
C LEU A 147 0.84 -11.11 -8.43
N ALA A 148 0.04 -11.18 -9.49
CA ALA A 148 0.41 -11.83 -10.74
C ALA A 148 1.52 -11.09 -11.50
N ILE A 149 1.51 -9.76 -11.51
CA ILE A 149 2.47 -8.95 -12.28
C ILE A 149 3.80 -8.74 -11.55
N THR A 150 3.81 -8.89 -10.22
CA THR A 150 4.98 -8.60 -9.38
C THR A 150 6.25 -9.34 -9.82
N PRO A 151 6.25 -10.66 -10.04
CA PRO A 151 7.47 -11.38 -10.45
C PRO A 151 8.03 -10.89 -11.78
N LEU A 152 7.17 -10.48 -12.72
CA LEU A 152 7.59 -9.94 -14.02
C LEU A 152 8.28 -8.59 -13.86
N ILE A 153 7.68 -7.68 -13.10
CA ILE A 153 8.27 -6.35 -12.81
C ILE A 153 9.59 -6.50 -12.04
N ALA A 154 9.56 -7.30 -10.97
CA ALA A 154 10.70 -7.50 -10.09
C ALA A 154 11.85 -8.18 -10.83
N GLY A 155 11.58 -9.24 -11.61
CA GLY A 155 12.56 -9.94 -12.43
C GLY A 155 13.17 -9.04 -13.51
N PHE A 156 12.35 -8.34 -14.28
CA PHE A 156 12.85 -7.47 -15.35
C PHE A 156 13.73 -6.34 -14.81
N ILE A 157 13.25 -5.59 -13.81
CA ILE A 157 14.00 -4.45 -13.27
C ILE A 157 15.26 -4.93 -12.54
N SER A 158 15.16 -6.01 -11.77
CA SER A 158 16.33 -6.54 -11.05
C SER A 158 17.42 -7.06 -11.97
N TYR A 159 17.06 -7.64 -13.12
CA TYR A 159 18.02 -8.11 -14.12
C TYR A 159 18.87 -6.98 -14.71
N TYR A 160 18.26 -5.84 -15.07
CA TYR A 160 18.96 -4.72 -15.72
C TYR A 160 19.56 -3.70 -14.75
N TYR A 161 18.89 -3.44 -13.63
CA TYR A 161 19.25 -2.35 -12.72
C TYR A 161 19.62 -2.83 -11.31
N GLY A 162 19.35 -4.09 -10.97
CA GLY A 162 19.54 -4.64 -9.62
C GLY A 162 18.29 -4.54 -8.75
N TRP A 163 18.20 -5.41 -7.74
CA TRP A 163 16.98 -5.59 -6.94
C TRP A 163 16.56 -4.34 -6.16
N ARG A 164 17.50 -3.49 -5.73
CA ARG A 164 17.17 -2.24 -5.02
C ARG A 164 16.36 -1.28 -5.88
N PHE A 165 16.65 -1.22 -7.18
CA PHE A 165 15.97 -0.33 -8.09
C PHE A 165 14.51 -0.72 -8.29
N VAL A 166 14.12 -1.98 -8.08
CA VAL A 166 12.71 -2.40 -8.13
C VAL A 166 11.86 -1.50 -7.23
N TYR A 167 12.29 -1.25 -5.99
CA TYR A 167 11.56 -0.40 -5.05
C TYR A 167 11.56 1.09 -5.42
N VAL A 168 12.63 1.57 -6.04
CA VAL A 168 12.74 2.95 -6.53
C VAL A 168 11.80 3.17 -7.72
N PHE A 169 11.75 2.22 -8.65
CA PHE A 169 10.80 2.25 -9.77
C PHE A 169 9.36 2.16 -9.28
N LEU A 170 9.07 1.32 -8.28
CA LEU A 170 7.74 1.22 -7.66
C LEU A 170 7.34 2.47 -6.84
N ALA A 171 8.31 3.29 -6.40
CA ALA A 171 8.02 4.56 -5.76
C ALA A 171 7.37 5.57 -6.74
N VAL A 172 7.68 5.50 -8.04
CA VAL A 172 7.09 6.40 -9.06
C VAL A 172 5.57 6.27 -9.15
N PRO A 173 4.97 5.07 -9.40
CA PRO A 173 3.53 4.93 -9.38
C PRO A 173 2.92 5.21 -8.00
N ALA A 174 3.65 4.97 -6.89
CA ALA A 174 3.16 5.31 -5.56
C ALA A 174 2.99 6.82 -5.38
N LEU A 175 4.00 7.60 -5.76
CA LEU A 175 3.94 9.06 -5.75
C LEU A 175 2.89 9.61 -6.72
N PHE A 176 2.70 8.96 -7.88
CA PHE A 176 1.64 9.31 -8.81
C PHE A 176 0.24 9.11 -8.20
N ILE A 177 0.00 7.99 -7.52
CA ILE A 177 -1.26 7.77 -6.78
C ILE A 177 -1.44 8.82 -5.70
N VAL A 178 -0.40 9.12 -4.91
CA VAL A 178 -0.44 10.18 -3.90
C VAL A 178 -0.87 11.52 -4.52
N PHE A 179 -0.27 11.90 -5.64
CA PHE A 179 -0.62 13.11 -6.39
C PHE A 179 -2.08 13.12 -6.86
N LEU A 180 -2.58 12.01 -7.43
CA LEU A 180 -3.97 11.89 -7.85
C LEU A 180 -4.95 12.04 -6.67
N LEU A 181 -4.62 11.44 -5.52
CA LEU A 181 -5.42 11.55 -4.31
C LEU A 181 -5.41 12.97 -3.71
N PHE A 182 -4.31 13.73 -3.88
CA PHE A 182 -4.28 15.14 -3.49
C PHE A 182 -5.25 15.99 -4.32
N ARG A 183 -5.34 15.78 -5.64
CA ARG A 183 -6.26 16.54 -6.50
C ARG A 183 -7.73 16.33 -6.15
N LYS A 184 -8.10 15.12 -5.72
CA LYS A 184 -9.49 14.80 -5.32
C LYS A 184 -9.96 15.50 -4.05
N ARG A 185 -9.05 16.03 -3.23
CA ARG A 185 -9.41 16.79 -2.01
C ARG A 185 -10.11 18.13 -2.33
N GLY A 186 -10.04 18.60 -3.58
CA GLY A 186 -10.67 19.85 -4.02
C GLY A 186 -12.19 19.77 -4.20
N ASP A 187 -12.80 18.58 -4.20
CA ASP A 187 -14.25 18.38 -4.40
C ASP A 187 -15.00 18.18 -3.07
N ASN A 188 -14.67 19.01 -2.08
CA ASN A 188 -15.22 18.95 -0.72
C ASN A 188 -16.59 19.63 -0.61
N ASN A 189 -17.56 19.20 -1.41
CA ASN A 189 -18.98 19.50 -1.18
C ASN A 189 -19.76 18.31 -0.63
N LEU A 190 -19.13 17.48 0.20
CA LEU A 190 -19.77 16.35 0.88
C LEU A 190 -19.41 16.31 2.38
N GLY A 191 -20.01 17.25 3.13
CA GLY A 191 -20.67 17.01 4.43
C GLY A 191 -20.02 16.07 5.47
N PHE A 192 -18.72 16.19 5.75
CA PHE A 192 -18.04 15.31 6.73
C PHE A 192 -17.93 15.89 8.16
N TYR A 193 -18.53 17.05 8.47
CA TYR A 193 -18.33 17.75 9.74
C TYR A 193 -19.50 17.75 10.76
N ARG A 194 -20.60 17.00 10.55
CA ARG A 194 -21.80 17.11 11.44
C ARG A 194 -22.03 16.01 12.47
N TRP A 195 -21.13 15.05 12.67
CA TRP A 195 -21.39 13.92 13.58
C TRP A 195 -20.80 14.05 15.00
N TRP A 196 -20.20 15.19 15.36
CA TRP A 196 -19.76 15.49 16.74
C TRP A 196 -20.85 16.10 17.64
N CYS A 197 -22.13 16.03 17.24
CA CYS A 197 -23.25 16.43 18.09
C CYS A 197 -24.08 15.22 18.53
N PHE A 198 -23.55 14.48 19.51
CA PHE A 198 -24.36 13.81 20.52
C PHE A 198 -23.66 13.99 21.87
N ARG A 199 -24.06 15.09 22.52
CA ARG A 199 -24.36 15.11 23.95
C ARG A 199 -25.79 14.57 24.11
#